data_AF-A0A2D7ID53-F1
#
_entry.id   AF-A0A2D7ID53-F1
#
_cell.length_a   1.000
_cell.length_b   1.000
_cell.length_c   1.000
_cell.angle_alpha   90.00
_cell.angle_beta   90.00
_cell.angle_gamma   90.00
#
_symmetry.space_group_name_H-M   'P 1'
#
loop_
_entity.id
_entity.type
_entity.pdbx_description
1 polymer ?
#
loop_
_entity_poly.entity_id
_entity_poly.type
_entity_poly.pdbx_seq_one_letter_code
_entity_poly.pdbx_strand_id
1 'polypeptide(L)'
;MSKVKMLLDVVAEVQKEAPEDVPNFSKRYAEAKVNLQNQIAKGRMLPRGVEEHPLEDFAFNYSVQRDVRPGHVMNIMKKFDPRVCTPVSAVKRSDSDTLYIFDGQHRAVTLAMLGYEKIPVTIVETDEVAFDAEAFEIVNDSGILRAGTEEIHRCLLHRFKMGEIETERVVTAHQVQEVFDTVQIDLEPKRVRKSAGKCGPNKYYFSHFDYAYKGYKMAGAEGLQKALEAIKLVYGEEDGGEINQGLFIGLMKQYQMGNEAKRLKRLPENWMIKMLESLKQGCGASATLIHSASKKQWQHANGVGWDAPVAMAHVLREVYLIEDGDFEPSYMPNVTLKLFDGDIASDSEATTAFNKYLHNRKEVA
;
A
#
# COMPACT_ATOMS: atom_id res chain seq x y z
N MET A 1 12.28 -29.81 -25.05
CA MET A 1 11.53 -30.40 -23.92
C MET A 1 10.25 -29.61 -23.79
N SER A 2 9.09 -30.29 -23.76
CA SER A 2 7.83 -29.62 -23.46
C SER A 2 7.95 -28.93 -22.09
N LYS A 3 7.66 -27.63 -22.01
CA LYS A 3 7.57 -26.89 -20.73
C LYS A 3 6.16 -27.00 -20.11
N VAL A 4 5.36 -27.95 -20.59
CA VAL A 4 4.05 -28.27 -20.00
C VAL A 4 4.27 -29.16 -18.78
N LYS A 5 3.59 -28.85 -17.67
CA LYS A 5 3.52 -29.72 -16.49
C LYS A 5 2.08 -29.92 -16.05
N MET A 6 1.75 -31.12 -15.60
CA MET A 6 0.43 -31.38 -15.02
C MET A 6 0.30 -30.69 -13.66
N LEU A 7 -0.92 -30.30 -13.29
CA LEU A 7 -1.20 -29.65 -12.01
C LEU A 7 -0.67 -30.47 -10.83
N LEU A 8 -0.89 -31.79 -10.84
CA LEU A 8 -0.48 -32.68 -9.76
C LEU A 8 1.05 -32.81 -9.64
N ASP A 9 1.78 -32.75 -10.75
CA ASP A 9 3.25 -32.71 -10.72
C ASP A 9 3.75 -31.43 -10.04
N VAL A 10 3.14 -30.30 -10.38
CA VAL A 10 3.47 -29.00 -9.77
C VAL A 10 3.09 -28.95 -8.30
N VAL A 11 1.99 -29.61 -7.90
CA VAL A 11 1.64 -29.76 -6.47
C VAL A 11 2.73 -30.54 -5.72
N ALA A 12 3.25 -31.62 -6.31
CA ALA A 12 4.34 -32.40 -5.71
C ALA A 12 5.63 -31.58 -5.59
N GLU A 13 5.98 -30.79 -6.61
CA GLU A 13 7.11 -29.86 -6.57
C GLU A 13 6.95 -28.82 -5.46
N VAL A 14 5.79 -28.15 -5.38
CA VAL A 14 5.51 -27.16 -4.33
C VAL A 14 5.56 -27.78 -2.94
N GLN A 15 5.04 -29.01 -2.76
CA GLN A 15 5.13 -29.70 -1.46
C GLN A 15 6.58 -29.98 -1.04
N LYS A 16 7.47 -30.24 -2.00
CA LYS A 16 8.89 -30.46 -1.76
C LYS A 16 9.65 -29.17 -1.46
N GLU A 17 9.35 -28.09 -2.19
CA GLU A 17 10.08 -26.81 -2.11
C GLU A 17 9.58 -25.90 -0.99
N ALA A 18 8.28 -25.96 -0.64
CA ALA A 18 7.69 -25.05 0.34
C ALA A 18 8.36 -25.04 1.73
N PRO A 19 8.87 -26.15 2.29
CA PRO A 19 9.60 -26.15 3.55
C PRO A 19 10.88 -25.30 3.53
N GLU A 20 11.52 -25.17 2.37
CA GLU A 20 12.74 -24.37 2.19
C GLU A 20 12.41 -22.88 1.99
N ASP A 21 11.36 -22.61 1.21
CA ASP A 21 10.97 -21.24 0.82
C ASP A 21 10.11 -20.50 1.85
N VAL A 22 9.39 -21.24 2.70
CA VAL A 22 8.38 -20.68 3.60
C VAL A 22 8.73 -20.96 5.05
N PRO A 23 9.09 -19.93 5.84
CA PRO A 23 9.38 -20.10 7.26
C PRO A 23 8.22 -20.73 8.01
N ASN A 24 8.51 -21.81 8.75
CA ASN A 24 7.53 -22.59 9.52
C ASN A 24 6.39 -23.16 8.67
N PHE A 25 6.68 -23.57 7.42
CA PHE A 25 5.70 -24.09 6.47
C PHE A 25 4.75 -25.12 7.09
N SER A 26 5.28 -26.19 7.69
CA SER A 26 4.46 -27.29 8.23
C SER A 26 3.42 -26.82 9.25
N LYS A 27 3.80 -25.90 10.14
CA LYS A 27 2.89 -25.29 11.11
C LYS A 27 1.80 -24.46 10.42
N ARG A 28 2.21 -23.58 9.50
CA ARG A 28 1.28 -22.70 8.76
C ARG A 28 0.31 -23.49 7.88
N TYR A 29 0.78 -24.59 7.29
CA TYR A 29 -0.05 -25.49 6.48
C TYR A 29 -1.07 -26.24 7.33
N ALA A 30 -0.67 -26.73 8.51
CA ALA A 30 -1.61 -27.31 9.46
C ALA A 30 -2.68 -26.28 9.92
N GLU A 31 -2.27 -25.06 10.25
CA GLU A 31 -3.17 -23.95 10.58
C GLU A 31 -4.15 -23.64 9.43
N ALA A 32 -3.68 -23.67 8.18
CA ALA A 32 -4.53 -23.44 7.01
C ALA A 32 -5.61 -24.52 6.83
N LYS A 33 -5.27 -25.80 7.07
CA LYS A 33 -6.26 -26.90 7.05
C LYS A 33 -7.32 -26.72 8.14
N VAL A 34 -6.90 -26.33 9.34
CA VAL A 34 -7.82 -26.01 10.45
C VAL A 34 -8.71 -24.82 10.08
N ASN A 35 -8.16 -23.77 9.46
CA ASN A 35 -8.96 -22.65 8.96
C ASN A 35 -10.02 -23.14 7.96
N LEU A 36 -9.66 -23.95 6.97
CA LEU A 36 -10.63 -24.50 6.00
C LEU A 36 -11.73 -25.30 6.69
N GLN A 37 -11.39 -26.20 7.62
CA GLN A 37 -12.37 -26.96 8.40
C GLN A 37 -13.35 -26.02 9.14
N ASN A 38 -12.83 -24.95 9.75
CA ASN A 38 -13.66 -23.94 10.41
C ASN A 38 -14.56 -23.18 9.42
N GLN A 39 -14.11 -22.90 8.19
CA GLN A 39 -14.94 -22.28 7.16
C GLN A 39 -16.09 -23.22 6.75
N ILE A 40 -15.78 -24.49 6.49
CA ILE A 40 -16.75 -25.51 6.10
C ILE A 40 -17.78 -25.73 7.21
N ALA A 41 -17.34 -25.79 8.47
CA ALA A 41 -18.25 -25.90 9.63
C ALA A 41 -19.23 -24.72 9.74
N LYS A 42 -18.86 -23.53 9.22
CA LYS A 42 -19.74 -22.35 9.10
C LYS A 42 -20.63 -22.38 7.84
N GLY A 43 -20.69 -23.50 7.12
CA GLY A 43 -21.46 -23.65 5.87
C GLY A 43 -20.88 -22.90 4.68
N ARG A 44 -19.61 -22.49 4.72
CA ARG A 44 -18.96 -21.72 3.65
C ARG A 44 -18.40 -22.68 2.61
N MET A 45 -18.99 -22.69 1.42
CA MET A 45 -18.64 -23.58 0.30
C MET A 45 -18.07 -22.80 -0.88
N LEU A 46 -17.44 -23.51 -1.82
CA LEU A 46 -17.02 -22.92 -3.10
C LEU A 46 -18.24 -22.33 -3.85
N PRO A 47 -18.07 -21.26 -4.64
CA PRO A 47 -19.15 -20.66 -5.40
C PRO A 47 -19.68 -21.65 -6.46
N ARG A 48 -20.97 -21.54 -6.77
CA ARG A 48 -21.64 -22.32 -7.82
C ARG A 48 -21.84 -21.48 -9.08
N GLY A 49 -22.12 -22.13 -10.21
CA GLY A 49 -22.42 -21.48 -11.50
C GLY A 49 -21.31 -21.63 -12.55
N VAL A 50 -20.36 -22.52 -12.31
CA VAL A 50 -19.24 -22.88 -13.20
C VAL A 50 -19.04 -24.39 -13.17
N GLU A 51 -18.29 -24.91 -14.13
CA GLU A 51 -17.98 -26.34 -14.22
C GLU A 51 -16.95 -26.74 -13.15
N GLU A 52 -17.01 -27.99 -12.70
CA GLU A 52 -16.02 -28.57 -11.77
C GLU A 52 -15.31 -29.72 -12.47
N HIS A 53 -13.99 -29.61 -12.61
CA HIS A 53 -13.17 -30.64 -13.24
C HIS A 53 -12.20 -31.30 -12.24
N PRO A 54 -11.93 -32.61 -12.37
CA PRO A 54 -10.86 -33.31 -11.68
C PRO A 54 -9.50 -32.61 -11.80
N LEU A 55 -8.69 -32.68 -10.74
CA LEU A 55 -7.34 -32.09 -10.76
C LEU A 55 -6.42 -32.64 -11.85
N GLU A 56 -6.63 -33.89 -12.26
CA GLU A 56 -5.85 -34.60 -13.29
C GLU A 56 -6.06 -34.04 -14.71
N ASP A 57 -7.14 -33.30 -14.94
CA ASP A 57 -7.44 -32.72 -16.25
C ASP A 57 -6.57 -31.48 -16.55
N PHE A 58 -5.91 -30.91 -15.54
CA PHE A 58 -5.28 -29.59 -15.65
C PHE A 58 -3.77 -29.63 -15.89
N ALA A 59 -3.30 -28.73 -16.75
CA ALA A 59 -1.88 -28.49 -17.00
C ALA A 59 -1.51 -27.00 -17.02
N PHE A 60 -0.22 -26.70 -16.85
CA PHE A 60 0.37 -25.38 -17.00
C PHE A 60 1.34 -25.33 -18.17
N ASN A 61 1.39 -24.21 -18.87
CA ASN A 61 2.35 -23.96 -19.95
C ASN A 61 3.44 -22.96 -19.50
N TYR A 62 4.53 -23.47 -18.92
CA TYR A 62 5.65 -22.64 -18.46
C TYR A 62 6.52 -22.05 -19.59
N SER A 63 6.11 -22.20 -20.86
CA SER A 63 6.70 -21.42 -21.95
C SER A 63 6.32 -19.95 -21.87
N VAL A 64 5.15 -19.64 -21.30
CA VAL A 64 4.55 -18.30 -21.28
C VAL A 64 4.15 -17.86 -19.86
N GLN A 65 4.02 -18.80 -18.94
CA GLN A 65 3.58 -18.55 -17.57
C GLN A 65 4.74 -18.48 -16.59
N ARG A 66 4.57 -17.69 -15.53
CA ARG A 66 5.50 -17.64 -14.41
C ARG A 66 5.43 -18.91 -13.55
N ASP A 67 6.53 -19.26 -12.91
CA ASP A 67 6.56 -20.37 -11.94
C ASP A 67 5.56 -20.17 -10.79
N VAL A 68 5.01 -21.27 -10.28
CA VAL A 68 4.20 -21.26 -9.05
C VAL A 68 5.13 -21.08 -7.86
N ARG A 69 4.88 -20.06 -7.05
CA ARG A 69 5.72 -19.73 -5.89
C ARG A 69 5.11 -20.31 -4.61
N PRO A 70 5.81 -21.18 -3.87
CA PRO A 70 5.31 -21.77 -2.62
C PRO A 70 4.83 -20.73 -1.60
N GLY A 71 5.56 -19.61 -1.47
CA GLY A 71 5.16 -18.51 -0.59
C GLY A 71 3.81 -17.88 -0.95
N HIS A 72 3.46 -17.79 -2.24
CA HIS A 72 2.16 -17.26 -2.66
C HIS A 72 1.04 -18.27 -2.41
N VAL A 73 1.24 -19.55 -2.72
CA VAL A 73 0.30 -20.63 -2.37
C VAL A 73 -0.02 -20.60 -0.86
N MET A 74 1.02 -20.46 -0.02
CA MET A 74 0.82 -20.37 1.43
C MET A 74 0.03 -19.13 1.85
N ASN A 75 0.27 -17.97 1.21
CA ASN A 75 -0.47 -16.75 1.51
C ASN A 75 -1.97 -16.88 1.18
N ILE A 76 -2.32 -17.56 0.09
CA ILE A 76 -3.72 -17.86 -0.28
C ILE A 76 -4.33 -18.78 0.78
N MET A 77 -3.68 -19.92 1.07
CA MET A 77 -4.13 -20.90 2.07
C MET A 77 -4.40 -20.28 3.45
N LYS A 78 -3.51 -19.40 3.92
CA LYS A 78 -3.61 -18.77 5.25
C LYS A 78 -4.91 -17.98 5.46
N LYS A 79 -5.45 -17.37 4.40
CA LYS A 79 -6.65 -16.51 4.45
C LYS A 79 -7.81 -17.08 3.65
N PHE A 80 -7.77 -18.38 3.36
CA PHE A 80 -8.72 -19.01 2.47
C PHE A 80 -10.15 -18.94 3.03
N ASP A 81 -11.07 -18.37 2.25
CA ASP A 81 -12.52 -18.43 2.45
C ASP A 81 -13.13 -19.01 1.17
N PRO A 82 -13.74 -20.21 1.23
CA PRO A 82 -14.27 -20.89 0.05
C PRO A 82 -15.23 -20.02 -0.77
N ARG A 83 -16.01 -19.13 -0.14
CA ARG A 83 -17.07 -18.35 -0.81
C ARG A 83 -16.55 -17.30 -1.79
N VAL A 84 -15.27 -16.93 -1.68
CA VAL A 84 -14.63 -15.94 -2.56
C VAL A 84 -13.55 -16.58 -3.43
N CYS A 85 -13.47 -17.90 -3.43
CA CYS A 85 -12.59 -18.63 -4.34
C CYS A 85 -13.18 -18.57 -5.75
N THR A 86 -12.60 -17.74 -6.60
CA THR A 86 -13.02 -17.67 -8.01
C THR A 86 -12.60 -18.94 -8.76
N PRO A 87 -13.35 -19.35 -9.80
CA PRO A 87 -12.91 -20.42 -10.69
C PRO A 87 -11.52 -20.12 -11.27
N VAL A 88 -10.78 -21.16 -11.61
CA VAL A 88 -9.62 -21.01 -12.51
C VAL A 88 -10.12 -20.80 -13.94
N SER A 89 -9.29 -20.22 -14.80
CA SER A 89 -9.62 -20.09 -16.22
C SER A 89 -8.66 -20.94 -17.02
N ALA A 90 -9.22 -21.81 -17.87
CA ALA A 90 -8.46 -22.74 -18.67
C ALA A 90 -8.91 -22.72 -20.13
N VAL A 91 -7.99 -23.02 -21.03
CA VAL A 91 -8.29 -23.23 -22.44
C VAL A 91 -8.34 -24.74 -22.72
N LYS A 92 -9.38 -25.17 -23.45
CA LYS A 92 -9.48 -26.51 -24.01
C LYS A 92 -9.29 -26.42 -25.53
N ARG A 93 -8.41 -27.27 -26.06
CA ARG A 93 -8.18 -27.40 -27.52
C ARG A 93 -9.01 -28.55 -28.07
N SER A 94 -9.40 -28.49 -29.34
CA SER A 94 -10.18 -29.58 -29.95
C SER A 94 -9.44 -30.91 -30.03
N ASP A 95 -8.11 -30.89 -30.02
CA ASP A 95 -7.23 -32.05 -30.11
C ASP A 95 -6.80 -32.63 -28.75
N SER A 96 -7.27 -32.05 -27.63
CA SER A 96 -6.82 -32.43 -26.29
C SER A 96 -7.92 -32.31 -25.25
N ASP A 97 -8.04 -33.33 -24.39
CA ASP A 97 -8.88 -33.26 -23.19
C ASP A 97 -8.20 -32.51 -22.04
N THR A 98 -6.94 -32.10 -22.19
CA THR A 98 -6.21 -31.32 -21.19
C THR A 98 -6.70 -29.88 -21.14
N LEU A 99 -6.98 -29.42 -19.93
CA LEU A 99 -7.34 -28.04 -19.61
C LEU A 99 -6.09 -27.24 -19.23
N TYR A 100 -5.63 -26.37 -20.13
CA TYR A 100 -4.46 -25.54 -19.88
C TYR A 100 -4.87 -24.29 -19.10
N ILE A 101 -4.52 -24.23 -17.82
CA ILE A 101 -4.86 -23.08 -16.96
C ILE A 101 -4.08 -21.87 -17.45
N PHE A 102 -4.74 -20.76 -17.76
CA PHE A 102 -4.11 -19.46 -18.08
C PHE A 102 -4.29 -18.40 -16.97
N ASP A 103 -5.30 -18.54 -16.11
CA ASP A 103 -5.45 -17.76 -14.87
C ASP A 103 -5.77 -18.64 -13.66
N GLY A 104 -5.20 -18.28 -12.52
CA GLY A 104 -5.46 -18.97 -11.25
C GLY A 104 -4.49 -20.11 -10.91
N GLN A 105 -3.28 -20.14 -11.49
CA GLN A 105 -2.28 -21.21 -11.22
C GLN A 105 -2.04 -21.49 -9.73
N HIS A 106 -1.81 -20.44 -8.93
CA HIS A 106 -1.55 -20.59 -7.48
C HIS A 106 -2.81 -21.03 -6.73
N ARG A 107 -4.00 -20.69 -7.25
CA ARG A 107 -5.30 -21.05 -6.70
C ARG A 107 -5.62 -22.53 -6.96
N ALA A 108 -5.34 -23.04 -8.17
CA ALA A 108 -5.44 -24.47 -8.47
C ALA A 108 -4.56 -25.31 -7.53
N VAL A 109 -3.28 -24.95 -7.41
CA VAL A 109 -2.35 -25.62 -6.50
C VAL A 109 -2.80 -25.50 -5.03
N THR A 110 -3.32 -24.33 -4.62
CA THR A 110 -3.87 -24.14 -3.27
C THR A 110 -5.05 -25.07 -2.99
N LEU A 111 -6.00 -25.17 -3.91
CA LEU A 111 -7.17 -26.06 -3.76
C LEU A 111 -6.74 -27.52 -3.66
N ALA A 112 -5.83 -27.96 -4.52
CA ALA A 112 -5.26 -29.31 -4.46
C ALA A 112 -4.58 -29.58 -3.11
N MET A 113 -3.71 -28.65 -2.64
CA MET A 113 -3.05 -28.78 -1.34
C MET A 113 -4.01 -28.74 -0.16
N LEU A 114 -5.15 -28.07 -0.28
CA LEU A 114 -6.20 -28.04 0.74
C LEU A 114 -7.08 -29.31 0.75
N GLY A 115 -6.91 -30.20 -0.23
CA GLY A 115 -7.57 -31.51 -0.29
C GLY A 115 -8.83 -31.56 -1.16
N TYR A 116 -9.03 -30.57 -2.06
CA TYR A 116 -10.09 -30.65 -3.06
C TYR A 116 -9.70 -31.62 -4.18
N GLU A 117 -10.62 -32.49 -4.60
CA GLU A 117 -10.42 -33.45 -5.72
C GLU A 117 -10.85 -32.89 -7.07
N LYS A 118 -11.77 -31.91 -7.04
CA LYS A 118 -12.25 -31.16 -8.19
C LYS A 118 -12.18 -29.67 -7.90
N ILE A 119 -11.95 -28.87 -8.92
CA ILE A 119 -11.87 -27.42 -8.78
C ILE A 119 -12.79 -26.72 -9.79
N PRO A 120 -13.38 -25.57 -9.40
CA PRO A 120 -14.22 -24.78 -10.29
C PRO A 120 -13.39 -24.16 -11.41
N VAL A 121 -13.87 -24.25 -12.64
CA VAL A 121 -13.20 -23.78 -13.85
C VAL A 121 -14.16 -23.05 -14.79
N THR A 122 -13.64 -22.02 -15.45
CA THR A 122 -14.20 -21.45 -16.67
C THR A 122 -13.38 -21.91 -17.86
N ILE A 123 -14.02 -22.53 -18.84
CA ILE A 123 -13.36 -23.13 -20.00
C ILE A 123 -13.58 -22.23 -21.20
N VAL A 124 -12.50 -21.89 -21.88
CA VAL A 124 -12.54 -21.29 -23.22
C VAL A 124 -12.17 -22.38 -24.21
N GLU A 125 -13.10 -22.71 -25.09
CA GLU A 125 -12.84 -23.63 -26.21
C GLU A 125 -12.34 -22.82 -27.41
N THR A 126 -11.08 -23.03 -27.79
CA THR A 126 -10.49 -22.38 -28.97
C THR A 126 -9.26 -23.16 -29.43
N ASP A 127 -9.00 -23.18 -30.73
CA ASP A 127 -7.78 -23.78 -31.32
C ASP A 127 -6.68 -22.74 -31.59
N GLU A 128 -6.90 -21.47 -31.22
CA GLU A 128 -5.91 -20.40 -31.38
C GLU A 128 -4.66 -20.63 -30.52
N VAL A 129 -3.59 -21.13 -31.12
CA VAL A 129 -2.38 -21.65 -30.44
C VAL A 129 -1.82 -20.70 -29.36
N ALA A 130 -1.89 -19.38 -29.55
CA ALA A 130 -1.32 -18.39 -28.64
C ALA A 130 -2.29 -17.87 -27.55
N PHE A 131 -3.54 -18.33 -27.53
CA PHE A 131 -4.59 -17.78 -26.66
C PHE A 131 -4.24 -17.81 -25.16
N ASP A 132 -3.59 -18.86 -24.66
CA ASP A 132 -3.17 -18.97 -23.26
C ASP A 132 -2.14 -17.88 -22.87
N ALA A 133 -1.27 -17.50 -23.81
CA ALA A 133 -0.31 -16.41 -23.63
C ALA A 133 -0.99 -15.03 -23.67
N GLU A 134 -1.87 -14.80 -24.65
CA GLU A 134 -2.62 -13.55 -24.79
C GLU A 134 -3.54 -13.31 -23.59
N ALA A 135 -4.28 -14.34 -23.17
CA ALA A 135 -5.15 -14.27 -22.00
C ALA A 135 -4.35 -14.02 -20.71
N PHE A 136 -3.16 -14.63 -20.57
CA PHE A 136 -2.27 -14.36 -19.45
C PHE A 136 -1.83 -12.89 -19.42
N GLU A 137 -1.44 -12.32 -20.56
CA GLU A 137 -1.08 -10.90 -20.68
C GLU A 137 -2.25 -9.99 -20.30
N ILE A 138 -3.42 -10.17 -20.92
CA ILE A 138 -4.62 -9.33 -20.67
C ILE A 138 -5.01 -9.36 -19.19
N VAL A 139 -5.15 -10.56 -18.60
CA VAL A 139 -5.61 -10.68 -17.20
C VAL A 139 -4.62 -10.07 -16.20
N ASN A 140 -3.32 -10.10 -16.50
CA ASN A 140 -2.28 -9.66 -15.57
C ASN A 140 -1.79 -8.21 -15.80
N ASP A 141 -1.84 -7.71 -17.04
CA ASP A 141 -1.34 -6.37 -17.41
C ASP A 141 -2.46 -5.33 -17.60
N SER A 142 -3.64 -5.73 -18.11
CA SER A 142 -4.71 -4.78 -18.46
C SER A 142 -5.64 -4.36 -17.31
N GLY A 143 -5.30 -4.70 -16.05
CA GLY A 143 -5.92 -4.10 -14.86
C GLY A 143 -7.36 -4.52 -14.51
N ILE A 144 -7.88 -5.63 -15.06
CA ILE A 144 -9.27 -6.09 -14.82
C ILE A 144 -9.57 -6.37 -13.34
N LEU A 145 -8.58 -6.74 -12.51
CA LEU A 145 -8.80 -7.33 -11.18
C LEU A 145 -8.18 -6.61 -9.97
N ARG A 146 -7.52 -5.45 -10.12
CA ARG A 146 -6.85 -4.80 -8.98
C ARG A 146 -7.69 -3.70 -8.34
N ALA A 147 -8.27 -4.01 -7.18
CA ALA A 147 -8.86 -2.98 -6.29
C ALA A 147 -7.77 -2.08 -5.71
N GLY A 148 -7.98 -0.76 -5.74
CA GLY A 148 -7.12 0.21 -5.07
C GLY A 148 -7.36 0.25 -3.56
N THR A 149 -6.48 0.94 -2.83
CA THR A 149 -6.61 1.10 -1.37
C THR A 149 -7.91 1.80 -0.97
N GLU A 150 -8.41 2.70 -1.82
CA GLU A 150 -9.71 3.37 -1.68
C GLU A 150 -10.88 2.37 -1.70
N GLU A 151 -10.94 1.49 -2.72
CA GLU A 151 -11.98 0.46 -2.82
C GLU A 151 -11.95 -0.47 -1.61
N ILE A 152 -10.74 -0.85 -1.17
CA ILE A 152 -10.57 -1.70 0.00
C ILE A 152 -11.03 -0.98 1.27
N HIS A 153 -10.72 0.31 1.44
CA HIS A 153 -11.15 1.10 2.59
C HIS A 153 -12.68 1.11 2.71
N ARG A 154 -13.40 1.41 1.62
CA ARG A 154 -14.88 1.35 1.61
C ARG A 154 -15.43 -0.03 1.97
N CYS A 155 -14.81 -1.10 1.47
CA CYS A 155 -15.19 -2.47 1.81
C CYS A 155 -15.03 -2.75 3.31
N LEU A 156 -13.93 -2.30 3.91
CA LEU A 156 -13.67 -2.48 5.34
C LEU A 156 -14.67 -1.69 6.20
N LEU A 157 -14.99 -0.44 5.84
CA LEU A 157 -16.03 0.33 6.54
C LEU A 157 -17.40 -0.34 6.47
N HIS A 158 -17.76 -0.90 5.31
CA HIS A 158 -18.99 -1.66 5.16
C HIS A 158 -19.02 -2.88 6.09
N ARG A 159 -17.92 -3.64 6.18
CA ARG A 159 -17.79 -4.79 7.09
C ARG A 159 -17.95 -4.38 8.55
N PHE A 160 -17.34 -3.28 8.96
CA PHE A 160 -17.51 -2.72 10.31
C PHE A 160 -18.98 -2.40 10.60
N LYS A 161 -19.67 -1.74 9.66
CA LYS A 161 -21.11 -1.42 9.77
C LYS A 161 -21.99 -2.68 9.87
N MET A 162 -21.56 -3.80 9.30
CA MET A 162 -22.24 -5.10 9.42
C MET A 162 -21.89 -5.85 10.73
N GLY A 163 -21.17 -5.21 11.66
CA GLY A 163 -20.84 -5.76 12.98
C GLY A 163 -19.51 -6.50 13.07
N GLU A 164 -18.67 -6.46 12.03
CA GLU A 164 -17.36 -7.11 12.08
C GLU A 164 -16.35 -6.25 12.86
N ILE A 165 -16.21 -6.51 14.17
CA ILE A 165 -15.32 -5.74 15.07
C ILE A 165 -14.09 -6.51 15.55
N GLU A 166 -13.97 -7.80 15.23
CA GLU A 166 -12.85 -8.66 15.67
C GLU A 166 -11.64 -8.59 14.73
N THR A 167 -11.85 -8.18 13.47
CA THR A 167 -10.77 -8.09 12.48
C THR A 167 -10.05 -6.75 12.60
N GLU A 168 -8.79 -6.79 13.04
CA GLU A 168 -7.92 -5.62 13.21
C GLU A 168 -7.99 -4.66 12.02
N ARG A 169 -7.86 -5.17 10.79
CA ARG A 169 -7.90 -4.34 9.57
C ARG A 169 -9.23 -3.60 9.38
N VAL A 170 -10.34 -4.20 9.80
CA VAL A 170 -11.68 -3.59 9.74
C VAL A 170 -11.80 -2.48 10.79
N VAL A 171 -11.36 -2.75 12.02
CA VAL A 171 -11.31 -1.77 13.12
C VAL A 171 -10.40 -0.60 12.77
N THR A 172 -9.20 -0.84 12.25
CA THR A 172 -8.27 0.22 11.83
C THR A 172 -8.87 1.09 10.72
N ALA A 173 -9.59 0.51 9.75
CA ALA A 173 -10.25 1.31 8.71
C ALA A 173 -11.28 2.27 9.30
N HIS A 174 -12.09 1.79 10.25
CA HIS A 174 -13.06 2.61 10.96
C HIS A 174 -12.36 3.73 11.76
N GLN A 175 -11.34 3.39 12.56
CA GLN A 175 -10.60 4.37 13.37
C GLN A 175 -9.91 5.43 12.51
N VAL A 176 -9.34 5.05 11.36
CA VAL A 176 -8.80 6.01 10.39
C VAL A 176 -9.90 6.95 9.92
N GLN A 177 -11.05 6.41 9.48
CA GLN A 177 -12.17 7.22 9.00
C GLN A 177 -12.71 8.17 10.09
N GLU A 178 -12.85 7.69 11.32
CA GLU A 178 -13.30 8.52 12.46
C GLU A 178 -12.39 9.73 12.69
N VAL A 179 -11.06 9.56 12.55
CA VAL A 179 -10.13 10.68 12.68
C VAL A 179 -10.38 11.71 11.57
N PHE A 180 -10.49 11.29 10.31
CA PHE A 180 -10.76 12.18 9.18
C PHE A 180 -12.10 12.91 9.31
N ASP A 181 -13.15 12.21 9.75
CA ASP A 181 -14.47 12.77 10.00
C ASP A 181 -14.43 13.80 11.13
N THR A 182 -13.72 13.49 12.22
CA THR A 182 -13.56 14.38 13.39
C THR A 182 -12.90 15.70 13.00
N VAL A 183 -11.86 15.65 12.17
CA VAL A 183 -11.15 16.85 11.73
C VAL A 183 -11.80 17.54 10.52
N GLN A 184 -12.94 17.02 10.03
CA GLN A 184 -13.66 17.51 8.86
C GLN A 184 -12.74 17.62 7.62
N ILE A 185 -12.08 16.52 7.28
CA ILE A 185 -11.26 16.36 6.08
C ILE A 185 -11.74 15.11 5.37
N ASP A 186 -12.16 15.25 4.11
CA ASP A 186 -12.63 14.10 3.33
C ASP A 186 -11.45 13.22 2.92
N LEU A 187 -11.44 11.94 3.33
CA LEU A 187 -10.49 10.96 2.82
C LEU A 187 -10.98 10.45 1.45
N GLU A 188 -10.59 11.14 0.38
CA GLU A 188 -11.05 10.86 -0.98
C GLU A 188 -10.01 11.20 -2.05
N PRO A 189 -9.90 10.42 -3.14
CA PRO A 189 -8.93 10.71 -4.20
C PRO A 189 -9.27 12.00 -4.96
N LYS A 190 -8.25 12.64 -5.55
CA LYS A 190 -8.42 13.84 -6.40
C LYS A 190 -9.50 13.68 -7.48
N ARG A 191 -9.64 12.49 -8.07
CA ARG A 191 -10.67 12.22 -9.09
C ARG A 191 -12.10 12.29 -8.55
N VAL A 192 -12.32 11.95 -7.28
CA VAL A 192 -13.63 12.05 -6.61
C VAL A 192 -13.89 13.51 -6.25
N ARG A 193 -12.87 14.22 -5.75
CA ARG A 193 -12.96 15.64 -5.39
C ARG A 193 -13.46 16.53 -6.53
N LYS A 194 -13.05 16.23 -7.77
CA LYS A 194 -13.46 16.98 -8.97
C LYS A 194 -14.93 16.76 -9.38
N SER A 195 -15.61 15.77 -8.80
CA SER A 195 -16.98 15.40 -9.17
C SER A 195 -17.99 15.99 -8.19
N ALA A 196 -18.73 17.02 -8.62
CA ALA A 196 -19.71 17.73 -7.79
C ALA A 196 -20.78 16.83 -7.12
N GLY A 197 -21.15 15.71 -7.76
CA GLY A 197 -22.11 14.76 -7.19
C GLY A 197 -21.49 13.62 -6.37
N LYS A 198 -20.17 13.59 -6.19
CA LYS A 198 -19.45 12.51 -5.50
C LYS A 198 -18.45 12.99 -4.43
N CYS A 199 -18.01 14.25 -4.51
CA CYS A 199 -17.09 14.81 -3.52
C CYS A 199 -17.76 14.87 -2.15
N GLY A 200 -16.94 14.69 -1.11
CA GLY A 200 -17.38 14.84 0.27
C GLY A 200 -17.84 16.27 0.58
N PRO A 201 -18.55 16.44 1.71
CA PRO A 201 -19.17 17.71 2.08
C PRO A 201 -18.18 18.74 2.64
N ASN A 202 -16.95 18.32 2.99
CA ASN A 202 -16.00 19.18 3.67
C ASN A 202 -15.16 19.99 2.69
N LYS A 203 -14.71 21.18 3.10
CA LYS A 203 -13.81 22.03 2.28
C LYS A 203 -12.43 21.39 2.06
N TYR A 204 -11.95 20.60 3.01
CA TYR A 204 -10.61 20.01 2.97
C TYR A 204 -10.68 18.53 2.65
N TYR A 205 -9.65 18.01 1.98
CA TYR A 205 -9.58 16.59 1.62
C TYR A 205 -8.15 16.05 1.63
N PHE A 206 -8.01 14.74 1.75
CA PHE A 206 -6.74 14.04 1.63
C PHE A 206 -6.86 12.87 0.66
N SER A 207 -6.01 12.84 -0.35
CA SER A 207 -6.16 11.93 -1.49
C SER A 207 -5.37 10.62 -1.40
N HIS A 208 -4.52 10.46 -0.39
CA HIS A 208 -3.54 9.36 -0.32
C HIS A 208 -3.89 8.36 0.79
N PHE A 209 -4.77 7.41 0.49
CA PHE A 209 -5.19 6.36 1.43
C PHE A 209 -4.02 5.58 2.02
N ASP A 210 -3.03 5.21 1.20
CA ASP A 210 -1.85 4.49 1.69
C ASP A 210 -1.10 5.29 2.77
N TYR A 211 -1.04 6.62 2.62
CA TYR A 211 -0.41 7.49 3.60
C TYR A 211 -1.29 7.66 4.84
N ALA A 212 -2.61 7.72 4.71
CA ALA A 212 -3.51 7.74 5.87
C ALA A 212 -3.30 6.52 6.78
N TYR A 213 -3.29 5.31 6.21
CA TYR A 213 -3.00 4.08 6.95
C TYR A 213 -1.57 4.04 7.50
N LYS A 214 -0.59 4.49 6.72
CA LYS A 214 0.81 4.55 7.16
C LYS A 214 0.98 5.52 8.33
N GLY A 215 0.33 6.69 8.28
CA GLY A 215 0.33 7.69 9.34
C GLY A 215 -0.31 7.16 10.61
N TYR A 216 -1.48 6.51 10.50
CA TYR A 216 -2.12 5.85 11.64
C TYR A 216 -1.21 4.81 12.31
N LYS A 217 -0.52 3.99 11.51
CA LYS A 217 0.44 3.02 12.03
C LYS A 217 1.63 3.68 12.74
N MET A 218 2.08 4.83 12.25
CA MET A 218 3.24 5.57 12.79
C MET A 218 2.92 6.32 14.08
N ALA A 219 1.71 6.88 14.19
CA ALA A 219 1.40 7.90 15.18
C ALA A 219 0.12 7.63 16.00
N GLY A 220 -0.65 6.59 15.65
CA GLY A 220 -1.96 6.31 16.23
C GLY A 220 -3.00 7.37 15.84
N ALA A 221 -4.20 7.25 16.43
CA ALA A 221 -5.30 8.19 16.18
C ALA A 221 -4.96 9.64 16.58
N GLU A 222 -4.36 9.81 17.76
CA GLU A 222 -4.01 11.13 18.30
C GLU A 222 -2.99 11.85 17.40
N GLY A 223 -1.90 11.18 17.03
CA GLY A 223 -0.88 11.79 16.19
C GLY A 223 -1.40 12.08 14.78
N LEU A 224 -2.23 11.19 14.22
CA LEU A 224 -2.90 11.41 12.94
C LEU A 224 -3.80 12.66 12.97
N GLN A 225 -4.65 12.79 13.99
CA GLN A 225 -5.53 13.92 14.19
C GLN A 225 -4.74 15.23 14.27
N LYS A 226 -3.74 15.30 15.16
CA LYS A 226 -2.92 16.51 15.37
C LYS A 226 -2.24 16.99 14.09
N ALA A 227 -1.73 16.08 13.27
CA ALA A 227 -1.06 16.46 12.03
C ALA A 227 -2.03 16.97 10.96
N LEU A 228 -3.20 16.33 10.84
CA LEU A 228 -4.25 16.77 9.93
C LEU A 228 -4.76 18.17 10.31
N GLU A 229 -5.02 18.41 11.58
CA GLU A 229 -5.41 19.73 12.11
C GLU A 229 -4.32 20.78 11.87
N ALA A 230 -3.06 20.45 12.15
CA ALA A 230 -1.93 21.35 11.94
C ALA A 230 -1.76 21.76 10.47
N ILE A 231 -1.82 20.80 9.54
CA ILE A 231 -1.69 21.10 8.10
C ILE A 231 -2.91 21.87 7.60
N LYS A 232 -4.12 21.48 8.01
CA LYS A 232 -5.36 22.20 7.69
C LYS A 232 -5.28 23.66 8.15
N LEU A 233 -4.74 23.91 9.34
CA LEU A 233 -4.57 25.27 9.88
C LEU A 233 -3.54 26.10 9.08
N VAL A 234 -2.37 25.53 8.77
CA VAL A 234 -1.25 26.30 8.22
C VAL A 234 -1.25 26.37 6.69
N TYR A 235 -1.64 25.28 6.01
CA TYR A 235 -1.59 25.10 4.56
C TYR A 235 -2.94 24.72 3.91
N GLY A 236 -4.02 24.62 4.69
CA GLY A 236 -5.30 24.10 4.17
C GLY A 236 -5.92 24.89 3.03
N GLU A 237 -5.56 26.16 2.83
CA GLU A 237 -6.08 26.97 1.72
C GLU A 237 -5.43 26.67 0.35
N GLU A 238 -4.39 25.82 0.31
CA GLU A 238 -3.73 25.42 -0.93
C GLU A 238 -4.53 24.36 -1.71
N ASP A 239 -4.35 24.32 -3.04
CA ASP A 239 -4.88 23.31 -3.97
C ASP A 239 -6.36 22.95 -3.74
N GLY A 240 -7.19 23.96 -3.47
CA GLY A 240 -8.62 23.79 -3.25
C GLY A 240 -8.97 22.98 -2.00
N GLY A 241 -8.13 23.04 -0.96
CA GLY A 241 -8.37 22.33 0.30
C GLY A 241 -7.57 21.03 0.47
N GLU A 242 -6.62 20.72 -0.41
CA GLU A 242 -5.88 19.46 -0.28
C GLU A 242 -4.85 19.51 0.86
N ILE A 243 -4.91 18.53 1.75
CA ILE A 243 -3.84 18.27 2.70
C ILE A 243 -2.63 17.69 1.96
N ASN A 244 -1.53 18.43 1.96
CA ASN A 244 -0.32 18.02 1.25
C ASN A 244 0.29 16.73 1.84
N GLN A 245 0.40 15.70 1.01
CA GLN A 245 0.92 14.38 1.39
C GLN A 245 2.37 14.38 1.88
N GLY A 246 3.21 15.29 1.39
CA GLY A 246 4.61 15.40 1.76
C GLY A 246 4.76 15.93 3.18
N LEU A 247 4.07 17.04 3.48
CA LEU A 247 4.04 17.60 4.83
C LEU A 247 3.43 16.62 5.83
N PHE A 248 2.32 15.97 5.44
CA PHE A 248 1.66 14.96 6.25
C PHE A 248 2.61 13.82 6.63
N ILE A 249 3.26 13.18 5.64
CA ILE A 249 4.12 12.04 5.92
C ILE A 249 5.39 12.44 6.69
N GLY A 250 5.88 13.66 6.50
CA GLY A 250 6.97 14.24 7.28
C GLY A 250 6.62 14.38 8.77
N LEU A 251 5.44 14.92 9.09
CA LEU A 251 4.97 15.02 10.48
C LEU A 251 4.73 13.65 11.11
N MET A 252 4.16 12.70 10.37
CA MET A 252 4.00 11.32 10.84
C MET A 252 5.35 10.68 11.18
N LYS A 253 6.36 10.90 10.34
CA LYS A 253 7.70 10.38 10.59
C LYS A 253 8.39 11.07 11.77
N GLN A 254 8.21 12.39 11.93
CA GLN A 254 8.65 13.12 13.13
C GLN A 254 8.03 12.56 14.41
N TYR A 255 6.71 12.32 14.39
CA TYR A 255 6.00 11.73 15.51
C TYR A 255 6.54 10.34 15.86
N GLN A 256 6.70 9.48 14.85
CA GLN A 256 7.25 8.14 15.02
C GLN A 256 8.64 8.18 15.68
N MET A 257 9.58 8.94 15.12
CA MET A 257 10.94 9.06 15.64
C MET A 257 10.94 9.62 17.06
N GLY A 258 10.10 10.62 17.34
CA GLY A 258 9.95 11.20 18.66
C GLY A 258 9.40 10.20 19.67
N ASN A 259 8.49 9.32 19.27
CA ASN A 259 7.95 8.29 20.14
C ASN A 259 9.02 7.22 20.45
N GLU A 260 9.69 6.72 19.42
CA GLU A 260 10.78 5.73 19.53
C GLU A 260 11.93 6.25 20.42
N ALA A 261 12.28 7.53 20.28
CA ALA A 261 13.30 8.19 21.09
C ALA A 261 12.79 8.69 22.46
N LYS A 262 11.51 8.49 22.80
CA LYS A 262 10.85 9.01 24.02
C LYS A 262 10.98 10.53 24.20
N ARG A 263 10.99 11.27 23.08
CA ARG A 263 11.14 12.74 23.03
C ARG A 263 9.81 13.48 22.92
N LEU A 264 8.70 12.84 22.52
CA LEU A 264 7.41 13.52 22.33
C LEU A 264 6.96 14.33 23.55
N LYS A 265 7.20 13.83 24.77
CA LYS A 265 6.84 14.52 26.02
C LYS A 265 7.63 15.81 26.28
N ARG A 266 8.72 16.04 25.55
CA ARG A 266 9.55 17.25 25.63
C ARG A 266 9.17 18.29 24.59
N LEU A 267 8.37 17.90 23.60
CA LEU A 267 7.89 18.82 22.58
C LEU A 267 6.72 19.63 23.13
N PRO A 268 6.59 20.91 22.79
CA PRO A 268 5.41 21.70 23.14
C PRO A 268 4.16 21.10 22.48
N GLU A 269 2.98 21.31 23.07
CA GLU A 269 1.73 20.72 22.57
C GLU A 269 1.44 21.05 21.10
N ASN A 270 1.78 22.27 20.68
CA ASN A 270 1.60 22.78 19.32
C ASN A 270 2.84 22.61 18.41
N TRP A 271 3.77 21.69 18.72
CA TRP A 271 5.03 21.54 17.98
C TRP A 271 4.84 21.33 16.47
N MET A 272 3.80 20.60 16.05
CA MET A 272 3.53 20.37 14.63
C MET A 272 3.18 21.67 13.90
N ILE A 273 2.38 22.52 14.54
CA ILE A 273 2.00 23.84 14.01
C ILE A 273 3.24 24.72 13.92
N LYS A 274 4.05 24.81 14.99
CA LYS A 274 5.31 25.59 14.99
C LYS A 274 6.27 25.17 13.86
N MET A 275 6.43 23.87 13.63
CA MET A 275 7.27 23.36 12.53
C MET A 275 6.72 23.78 11.15
N LEU A 276 5.41 23.70 10.96
CA LEU A 276 4.77 24.09 9.69
C LEU A 276 4.78 25.61 9.47
N GLU A 277 4.59 26.40 10.51
CA GLU A 277 4.67 27.88 10.46
C GLU A 277 6.08 28.33 10.10
N SER A 278 7.09 27.73 10.73
CA SER A 278 8.50 27.97 10.40
C SER A 278 8.81 27.58 8.96
N LEU A 279 8.29 26.41 8.51
CA LEU A 279 8.42 25.99 7.13
C LEU A 279 7.78 27.01 6.16
N LYS A 280 6.62 27.56 6.52
CA LYS A 280 5.90 28.54 5.70
C LYS A 280 6.63 29.89 5.65
N GLN A 281 7.20 30.31 6.77
CA GLN A 281 8.03 31.50 6.87
C GLN A 281 9.31 31.37 6.03
N GLY A 282 9.95 30.20 6.08
CA GLY A 282 11.21 29.93 5.42
C GLY A 282 11.10 29.68 3.92
N CYS A 283 10.13 28.86 3.52
CA CYS A 283 10.01 28.30 2.17
C CYS A 283 8.79 28.80 1.39
N GLY A 284 7.95 29.63 2.01
CA GLY A 284 6.74 30.18 1.41
C GLY A 284 5.48 29.32 1.60
N ALA A 285 4.37 29.78 1.02
CA ALA A 285 3.04 29.24 1.29
C ALA A 285 2.62 28.04 0.43
N SER A 286 3.45 27.57 -0.51
CA SER A 286 3.11 26.42 -1.36
C SER A 286 3.77 25.14 -0.84
N ALA A 287 3.00 24.32 -0.14
CA ALA A 287 3.38 22.97 0.24
C ALA A 287 3.67 22.08 -0.96
N THR A 288 3.00 22.31 -2.10
CA THR A 288 3.26 21.57 -3.35
C THR A 288 4.69 21.82 -3.84
N LEU A 289 5.08 23.10 -3.93
CA LEU A 289 6.43 23.48 -4.32
C LEU A 289 7.47 22.99 -3.31
N ILE A 290 7.18 23.12 -2.01
CA ILE A 290 8.09 22.63 -0.97
C ILE A 290 8.28 21.12 -1.09
N HIS A 291 7.22 20.34 -1.34
CA HIS A 291 7.32 18.90 -1.49
C HIS A 291 8.14 18.51 -2.75
N SER A 292 7.92 19.16 -3.89
CA SER A 292 8.70 18.87 -5.11
C SER A 292 10.17 19.25 -4.94
N ALA A 293 10.44 20.42 -4.37
CA ALA A 293 11.76 20.91 -3.98
C ALA A 293 12.48 19.95 -3.02
N SER A 294 11.78 19.44 -2.01
CA SER A 294 12.33 18.51 -1.02
C SER A 294 12.80 17.21 -1.66
N LYS A 295 12.07 16.71 -2.66
CA LYS A 295 12.47 15.53 -3.42
C LYS A 295 13.80 15.73 -4.14
N LYS A 296 13.96 16.88 -4.78
CA LYS A 296 15.19 17.25 -5.48
C LYS A 296 16.35 17.47 -4.52
N GLN A 297 16.11 18.21 -3.44
CA GLN A 297 17.11 18.47 -2.42
C GLN A 297 17.59 17.18 -1.76
N TRP A 298 16.70 16.21 -1.50
CA TRP A 298 17.08 14.90 -0.97
C TRP A 298 18.04 14.15 -1.90
N GLN A 299 17.73 14.13 -3.19
CA GLN A 299 18.57 13.47 -4.20
C GLN A 299 19.95 14.13 -4.29
N HIS A 300 20.01 15.46 -4.23
CA HIS A 300 21.26 16.22 -4.20
C HIS A 300 22.09 15.94 -2.94
N ALA A 301 21.47 15.99 -1.76
CA ALA A 301 22.17 15.85 -0.49
C ALA A 301 22.65 14.41 -0.23
N ASN A 302 21.87 13.39 -0.63
CA ASN A 302 22.09 12.00 -0.22
C ASN A 302 22.42 11.04 -1.38
N GLY A 303 22.20 11.41 -2.64
CA GLY A 303 22.53 10.56 -3.81
C GLY A 303 21.71 9.27 -3.92
N VAL A 304 20.61 9.13 -3.16
CA VAL A 304 19.78 7.92 -3.11
C VAL A 304 18.35 8.16 -3.59
N GLY A 305 17.60 7.06 -3.76
CA GLY A 305 16.18 7.09 -4.10
C GLY A 305 15.33 7.87 -3.09
N TRP A 306 14.15 8.33 -3.53
CA TRP A 306 13.25 9.17 -2.73
C TRP A 306 12.62 8.40 -1.56
N ASP A 307 13.02 8.76 -0.33
CA ASP A 307 12.37 8.33 0.90
C ASP A 307 11.53 9.49 1.47
N ALA A 308 10.29 9.62 1.00
CA ALA A 308 9.43 10.75 1.35
C ALA A 308 9.26 10.95 2.87
N PRO A 309 8.94 9.93 3.69
CA PRO A 309 8.86 10.09 5.14
C PRO A 309 10.12 10.70 5.76
N VAL A 310 11.29 10.12 5.47
CA VAL A 310 12.55 10.54 6.10
C VAL A 310 12.94 11.93 5.61
N ALA A 311 12.88 12.16 4.30
CA ALA A 311 13.28 13.43 3.71
C ALA A 311 12.40 14.59 4.21
N MET A 312 11.06 14.43 4.15
CA MET A 312 10.14 15.48 4.60
C MET A 312 10.27 15.77 6.10
N ALA A 313 10.53 14.74 6.91
CA ALA A 313 10.80 14.93 8.34
C ALA A 313 12.06 15.77 8.59
N HIS A 314 13.13 15.55 7.81
CA HIS A 314 14.37 16.32 7.96
C HIS A 314 14.22 17.73 7.39
N VAL A 315 13.50 17.94 6.28
CA VAL A 315 13.18 19.30 5.80
C VAL A 315 12.43 20.09 6.88
N LEU A 316 11.37 19.51 7.47
CA LEU A 316 10.63 20.16 8.56
C LEU A 316 11.55 20.51 9.73
N ARG A 317 12.48 19.62 10.10
CA ARG A 317 13.43 19.86 11.19
C ARG A 317 14.44 20.96 10.87
N GLU A 318 15.12 20.84 9.73
CA GLU A 318 16.22 21.76 9.40
C GLU A 318 15.70 23.18 9.25
N VAL A 319 14.58 23.35 8.54
CA VAL A 319 13.94 24.66 8.42
C VAL A 319 13.49 25.18 9.79
N TYR A 320 12.87 24.35 10.62
CA TYR A 320 12.46 24.77 11.97
C TYR A 320 13.63 25.28 12.82
N LEU A 321 14.77 24.59 12.78
CA LEU A 321 15.96 24.97 13.54
C LEU A 321 16.66 26.22 12.99
N ILE A 322 16.50 26.53 11.70
CA ILE A 322 17.02 27.77 11.10
C ILE A 322 16.12 28.97 11.44
N GLU A 323 14.80 28.78 11.43
CA GLU A 323 13.83 29.87 11.53
C GLU A 323 13.41 30.23 12.97
N ASP A 324 13.34 29.24 13.87
CA ASP A 324 12.84 29.40 15.25
C ASP A 324 13.76 28.70 16.26
N GLY A 325 13.77 27.36 16.26
CA GLY A 325 14.72 26.57 17.06
C GLY A 325 14.44 26.46 18.56
N ASP A 326 13.25 26.86 19.04
CA ASP A 326 12.86 26.79 20.47
C ASP A 326 12.88 25.38 21.08
N PHE A 327 12.77 24.33 20.26
CA PHE A 327 12.88 22.94 20.68
C PHE A 327 13.66 22.12 19.67
N GLU A 328 14.07 20.90 20.04
CA GLU A 328 14.78 19.99 19.16
C GLU A 328 13.83 18.94 18.55
N PRO A 329 13.47 19.02 17.26
CA PRO A 329 12.71 17.96 16.60
C PRO A 329 13.52 16.67 16.50
N SER A 330 12.83 15.56 16.29
CA SER A 330 13.48 14.26 16.17
C SER A 330 14.21 14.13 14.83
N TYR A 331 15.24 13.29 14.78
CA TYR A 331 16.06 13.12 13.58
C TYR A 331 16.68 11.72 13.54
N MET A 332 17.11 11.35 12.34
CA MET A 332 18.00 10.20 12.15
C MET A 332 19.44 10.71 12.12
N PRO A 333 20.35 10.14 12.93
CA PRO A 333 21.76 10.48 12.85
C PRO A 333 22.29 10.28 11.42
N ASN A 334 23.17 11.17 10.97
CA ASN A 334 23.80 11.15 9.64
C ASN A 334 22.84 11.35 8.45
N VAL A 335 21.61 11.78 8.68
CA VAL A 335 20.69 12.19 7.61
C VAL A 335 20.54 13.71 7.63
N THR A 336 20.74 14.34 6.49
CA THR A 336 20.58 15.79 6.33
C THR A 336 20.15 16.15 4.90
N LEU A 337 19.49 17.29 4.78
CA LEU A 337 19.17 17.96 3.52
C LEU A 337 20.18 19.06 3.20
N LYS A 338 21.18 19.28 4.08
CA LYS A 338 22.23 20.29 3.97
C LYS A 338 21.71 21.72 3.82
N LEU A 339 20.51 22.00 4.35
CA LEU A 339 19.95 23.36 4.32
C LEU A 339 20.75 24.30 5.23
N PHE A 340 21.29 23.78 6.34
CA PHE A 340 22.20 24.52 7.22
C PHE A 340 23.45 25.03 6.48
N ASP A 341 23.98 24.20 5.57
CA ASP A 341 25.22 24.48 4.84
C ASP A 341 24.98 25.42 3.63
N GLY A 342 23.72 25.76 3.35
CA GLY A 342 23.31 26.44 2.13
C GLY A 342 23.63 25.65 0.85
N ASP A 343 23.82 24.32 0.95
CA ASP A 343 24.09 23.42 -0.18
C ASP A 343 22.77 23.03 -0.85
N ILE A 344 22.16 24.00 -1.54
CA ILE A 344 20.86 23.83 -2.20
C ILE A 344 21.06 23.29 -3.63
N ALA A 345 20.22 22.32 -4.00
CA ALA A 345 20.19 21.75 -5.34
C ALA A 345 19.98 22.86 -6.38
N SER A 346 20.81 22.84 -7.41
CA SER A 346 20.84 23.89 -8.45
C SER A 346 19.62 23.91 -9.39
N ASP A 347 18.67 22.99 -9.23
CA ASP A 347 17.44 23.01 -10.02
C ASP A 347 16.48 24.11 -9.56
N SER A 348 15.68 24.61 -10.50
CA SER A 348 14.86 25.81 -10.30
C SER A 348 13.82 25.64 -9.19
N GLU A 349 13.24 24.45 -9.02
CA GLU A 349 12.20 24.22 -8.01
C GLU A 349 12.78 24.15 -6.59
N ALA A 350 13.86 23.37 -6.38
CA ALA A 350 14.54 23.31 -5.09
C ALA A 350 15.13 24.67 -4.72
N THR A 351 15.77 25.32 -5.69
CA THR A 351 16.27 26.69 -5.56
C THR A 351 15.13 27.62 -5.16
N THR A 352 13.99 27.60 -5.85
CA THR A 352 12.88 28.53 -5.56
C THR A 352 12.33 28.38 -4.14
N ALA A 353 12.08 27.15 -3.67
CA ALA A 353 11.55 26.92 -2.33
C ALA A 353 12.58 27.20 -1.22
N PHE A 354 13.87 26.99 -1.48
CA PHE A 354 14.93 27.09 -0.48
C PHE A 354 15.89 28.27 -0.71
N ASN A 355 15.49 29.23 -1.55
CA ASN A 355 16.29 30.39 -1.96
C ASN A 355 16.89 31.15 -0.78
N LYS A 356 16.13 31.28 0.31
CA LYS A 356 16.55 31.96 1.53
C LYS A 356 17.82 31.34 2.13
N TYR A 357 18.02 30.03 1.95
CA TYR A 357 19.12 29.28 2.55
C TYR A 357 20.40 29.27 1.71
N LEU A 358 20.36 29.77 0.46
CA LEU A 358 21.57 29.90 -0.38
C LEU A 358 22.65 30.80 0.26
N HIS A 359 22.25 31.73 1.13
CA HIS A 359 23.12 32.79 1.66
C HIS A 359 23.88 32.36 2.93
N ASN A 360 23.48 31.26 3.57
CA ASN A 360 24.14 30.73 4.77
C ASN A 360 25.59 30.27 4.51
N ARG A 361 25.99 30.11 3.24
CA ARG A 361 27.39 29.87 2.84
C ARG A 361 28.37 30.99 3.19
N LYS A 362 27.91 32.23 3.40
CA LYS A 362 28.81 33.40 3.49
C LYS A 362 29.25 33.77 4.90
N GLU A 363 28.63 33.22 5.95
CA GLU A 363 29.00 33.53 7.35
C GLU A 363 29.99 32.53 7.97
N VAL A 364 30.32 31.44 7.25
CA VAL A 364 31.21 30.37 7.73
C VAL A 364 32.45 30.16 6.84
N ALA A 365 32.72 31.09 5.91
CA ALA A 365 33.88 31.05 5.01
C ALA A 365 34.99 32.01 5.44
#